data_AF-A0A2R8F1I2-F1
#
_entry.id   AF-A0A2R8F1I2-F1
#
_cell.length_a   1.000
_cell.length_b   1.000
_cell.length_c   1.000
_cell.angle_alpha   90.00
_cell.angle_beta   90.00
_cell.angle_gamma   90.00
#
_symmetry.space_group_name_H-M   'P 1'
#
loop_
_entity.id
_entity.type
_entity.pdbx_description
1 polymer ?
#
loop_
_entity_poly.entity_id
_entity_poly.type
_entity_poly.pdbx_seq_one_letter_code
_entity_poly.pdbx_strand_id
1 'polypeptide(L)'
;MLLNPIIKGWTTYHRHIVAKKSFSKLGHEIHKILWQWSKRRHLNKSKHCIKNKYFKSIRGNTWSFTCNVQNIDRVSTTYELVNPAKLPIKRHIKTLSEANPYDRQWNNYFEKRLKHKMYESLSDNRKLSSIWNRQKGKCPNCKQPITLSTDWDI
;
A
#
# COMPACT_ATOMS: atom_id res chain seq x y z
N MET A 1 12.45 5.22 -8.70
CA MET A 1 13.29 4.76 -7.56
C MET A 1 13.11 3.26 -7.37
N LEU A 2 14.16 2.46 -7.60
CA LEU A 2 14.11 0.98 -7.64
C LEU A 2 13.77 0.31 -6.29
N LEU A 3 14.03 0.98 -5.17
CA LEU A 3 13.83 0.41 -3.83
C LEU A 3 12.36 0.35 -3.39
N ASN A 4 11.50 1.25 -3.89
CA ASN A 4 10.09 1.28 -3.50
C ASN A 4 9.32 0.01 -3.88
N PRO A 5 9.42 -0.51 -5.11
CA PRO A 5 8.82 -1.79 -5.48
C PRO A 5 9.26 -2.95 -4.58
N ILE A 6 10.55 -3.03 -4.23
CA ILE A 6 11.09 -4.10 -3.39
C ILE A 6 10.50 -4.05 -1.98
N ILE A 7 10.51 -2.88 -1.35
CA ILE A 7 9.92 -2.69 -0.01
C ILE A 7 8.43 -3.03 -0.04
N LYS A 8 7.70 -2.51 -1.03
CA LYS A 8 6.27 -2.77 -1.18
C LYS A 8 5.98 -4.26 -1.38
N GLY A 9 6.75 -4.95 -2.21
CA GLY A 9 6.58 -6.39 -2.46
C GLY A 9 6.75 -7.20 -1.18
N TRP A 10 7.88 -7.02 -0.48
CA TRP A 10 8.18 -7.76 0.74
C TRP A 10 7.18 -7.49 1.87
N THR A 11 6.82 -6.22 2.07
CA THR A 11 5.82 -5.84 3.09
C THR A 11 4.42 -6.33 2.74
N THR A 12 4.04 -6.33 1.46
CA THR A 12 2.74 -6.86 1.02
C THR A 12 2.68 -8.37 1.23
N TYR A 13 3.74 -9.10 0.93
CA TYR A 13 3.83 -10.54 1.17
C TYR A 13 3.67 -10.89 2.66
N HIS A 14 4.39 -10.20 3.54
CA HIS A 14 4.34 -10.44 5.00
C HIS A 14 3.23 -9.68 5.74
N ARG A 15 2.32 -8.98 5.04
CA ARG A 15 1.28 -8.17 5.72
C ARG A 15 0.26 -8.99 6.49
N HIS A 16 0.18 -10.29 6.23
CA HIS A 16 -0.82 -11.19 6.80
C HIS A 16 -0.41 -11.82 8.13
N ILE A 17 0.87 -11.73 8.48
CA ILE A 17 1.44 -12.25 9.71
C ILE A 17 1.65 -11.12 10.74
N VAL A 18 2.09 -11.46 11.95
CA VAL A 18 2.42 -10.50 13.01
C VAL A 18 3.80 -9.86 12.74
N ALA A 19 3.90 -9.04 11.70
CA ALA A 19 5.17 -8.47 11.22
C ALA A 19 5.38 -6.99 11.56
N LYS A 20 4.48 -6.35 12.32
CA LYS A 20 4.53 -4.88 12.54
C LYS A 20 5.85 -4.41 13.17
N LYS A 21 6.35 -5.12 14.19
CA LYS A 21 7.65 -4.83 14.82
C LYS A 21 8.81 -4.98 13.83
N SER A 22 8.78 -6.01 13.00
CA SER A 22 9.76 -6.25 11.94
C SER A 22 9.74 -5.15 10.88
N PHE A 23 8.56 -4.64 10.50
CA PHE A 23 8.43 -3.52 9.56
C PHE A 23 9.02 -2.23 10.13
N SER A 24 8.79 -1.94 11.41
CA SER A 24 9.41 -0.80 12.08
C SER A 24 10.93 -0.93 12.14
N LYS A 25 11.46 -2.12 12.47
CA LYS A 25 12.89 -2.39 12.48
C LYS A 25 13.49 -2.20 11.07
N LEU A 26 12.85 -2.75 10.04
CA LEU A 26 13.29 -2.60 8.65
C LEU A 26 13.34 -1.13 8.23
N GLY A 27 12.30 -0.34 8.54
CA GLY A 27 12.27 1.08 8.24
C GLY A 27 13.42 1.85 8.90
N HIS A 28 13.74 1.52 10.15
CA HIS A 28 14.87 2.11 10.88
C HIS A 28 16.22 1.78 10.25
N GLU A 29 16.46 0.51 9.91
CA GLU A 29 17.73 0.09 9.29
C GLU A 29 17.91 0.70 7.90
N ILE A 30 16.85 0.74 7.08
CA ILE A 30 16.90 1.43 5.78
C ILE A 30 17.24 2.91 5.97
N HIS A 31 16.61 3.58 6.95
CA HIS A 31 16.87 4.98 7.24
C HIS A 31 18.33 5.22 7.66
N LYS A 32 18.91 4.35 8.50
CA LYS A 32 20.33 4.42 8.87
C LYS A 32 21.25 4.29 7.67
N ILE A 33 21.02 3.28 6.82
CA ILE A 33 21.83 3.03 5.62
C ILE A 33 21.77 4.25 4.69
N LEU A 34 20.58 4.81 4.47
CA LEU A 34 20.40 6.00 3.64
C LEU A 34 21.07 7.22 4.24
N TRP A 35 20.99 7.43 5.55
CA TRP A 35 21.68 8.53 6.20
C TRP A 35 23.21 8.42 6.07
N GLN A 36 23.77 7.23 6.29
CA GLN A 36 25.20 6.98 6.09
C GLN A 36 25.62 7.19 4.63
N TRP A 37 24.82 6.71 3.68
CA TRP A 37 25.03 6.94 2.25
C TRP A 37 25.00 8.44 1.90
N SER A 38 24.01 9.18 2.39
CA SER A 38 23.90 10.64 2.18
C SER A 38 25.10 11.39 2.76
N LYS A 39 25.56 11.02 3.95
CA LYS A 39 26.78 11.58 4.55
C LYS A 39 28.03 11.30 3.72
N ARG A 40 28.23 10.05 3.29
CA ARG A 40 29.39 9.65 2.47
C ARG A 40 29.45 10.40 1.14
N ARG A 41 28.29 10.70 0.52
CA ARG A 41 28.25 11.48 -0.73
C ARG A 41 28.60 12.95 -0.58
N HIS A 42 28.53 13.51 0.64
CA HIS A 42 28.71 14.94 0.88
C HIS A 42 29.62 15.18 2.09
N LEU A 43 30.88 14.73 1.99
CA LEU A 43 31.87 14.85 3.06
C LEU A 43 32.08 16.30 3.54
N ASN A 44 31.98 17.27 2.62
CA ASN A 44 32.24 18.69 2.90
C ASN A 44 30.98 19.51 3.22
N LYS A 45 29.81 18.87 3.39
CA LYS A 45 28.55 19.56 3.69
C LYS A 45 28.13 19.30 5.12
N SER A 46 27.53 20.32 5.75
CA SER A 46 26.97 20.16 7.09
C SER A 46 25.83 19.13 7.11
N LYS A 47 25.65 18.47 8.25
CA LYS A 47 24.55 17.51 8.46
C LYS A 47 23.18 18.13 8.13
N HIS A 48 23.00 19.42 8.44
CA HIS A 48 21.77 20.16 8.15
C HIS A 48 21.53 20.30 6.64
N CYS A 49 22.57 20.65 5.86
CA CYS A 49 22.48 20.72 4.40
C CYS A 49 22.11 19.35 3.79
N ILE A 50 22.72 18.28 4.28
CA ILE A 50 22.44 16.90 3.84
C ILE A 50 20.99 16.51 4.18
N LYS A 51 20.55 16.81 5.40
CA LYS A 51 19.17 16.59 5.84
C LYS A 51 18.20 17.32 4.93
N ASN A 52 18.37 18.62 4.69
CA ASN A 52 17.44 19.38 3.86
C ASN A 52 17.42 18.92 2.39
N LYS A 53 18.54 18.39 1.89
CA LYS A 53 18.65 17.87 0.53
C LYS A 53 17.89 16.55 0.33
N TYR A 54 18.02 15.60 1.26
CA TYR A 54 17.50 14.24 1.08
C TYR A 54 16.29 13.91 1.96
N PHE A 55 16.12 14.56 3.10
CA PHE A 55 15.11 14.23 4.12
C PHE A 55 14.15 15.41 4.32
N LYS A 56 13.00 15.33 3.65
CA LYS A 56 11.97 16.38 3.64
C LYS A 56 10.87 16.08 4.64
N SER A 57 10.15 17.13 5.03
CA SER A 57 8.92 17.00 5.81
C SER A 57 7.75 16.70 4.88
N ILE A 58 7.18 15.50 4.97
CA ILE A 58 6.03 15.07 4.17
C ILE A 58 4.98 14.48 5.09
N ARG A 59 3.75 15.03 5.03
CA ARG A 59 2.57 14.51 5.75
C ARG A 59 2.86 14.25 7.25
N GLY A 60 3.48 15.24 7.91
CA GLY A 60 3.84 15.18 9.34
C GLY A 60 5.10 14.37 9.67
N ASN A 61 5.74 13.69 8.71
CA ASN A 61 7.03 13.03 8.93
C ASN A 61 8.18 13.93 8.45
N THR A 62 8.99 14.44 9.39
CA THR A 62 10.08 15.40 9.12
C THR A 62 11.35 14.77 8.53
N TRP A 63 11.41 13.43 8.51
CA TRP A 63 12.55 12.62 8.05
C TRP A 63 12.15 11.65 6.93
N SER A 64 11.30 12.09 5.99
CA SER A 64 10.99 11.29 4.80
C SER A 64 12.10 11.43 3.76
N PHE A 65 12.76 10.31 3.43
CA PHE A 65 13.77 10.30 2.37
C PHE A 65 13.12 10.55 1.00
N THR A 66 13.68 11.49 0.25
CA THR A 66 13.19 11.91 -1.05
C THR A 66 14.32 11.98 -2.07
N CYS A 67 14.00 11.61 -3.30
CA CYS A 67 14.86 11.81 -4.47
C CYS A 67 14.11 12.57 -5.55
N ASN A 68 14.72 13.64 -6.06
CA ASN A 68 14.23 14.30 -7.26
C ASN A 68 14.78 13.54 -8.46
N VAL A 69 13.89 13.08 -9.35
CA VAL A 69 14.25 12.48 -10.63
C VAL A 69 13.76 13.43 -11.72
N GLN A 70 14.64 13.79 -12.65
CA GLN A 70 14.24 14.49 -13.86
C GLN A 70 13.67 13.47 -14.83
N ASN A 71 12.41 13.64 -15.21
CA ASN A 71 11.82 12.84 -16.28
C ASN A 71 12.27 13.37 -17.65
N ILE A 72 11.98 12.60 -18.70
CA ILE A 72 12.28 12.93 -20.11
C ILE A 72 11.74 14.32 -20.48
N ASP A 73 10.59 14.70 -19.92
CA ASP A 73 9.94 15.99 -20.16
C ASP A 73 10.53 17.16 -19.35
N ARG A 74 11.71 16.98 -18.73
CA ARG A 74 12.36 17.94 -17.80
C ARG A 74 11.53 18.32 -16.56
N VAL A 75 10.38 17.68 -16.35
CA VAL A 75 9.58 17.83 -15.12
C VAL A 75 10.26 17.04 -14.00
N SER A 76 10.71 17.75 -12.96
CA SER A 76 11.29 17.10 -11.78
C SER A 76 10.20 16.50 -10.91
N THR A 77 10.18 15.18 -10.80
CA THR A 77 9.26 14.47 -9.90
C THR A 77 9.99 14.09 -8.62
N THR A 78 9.44 14.48 -7.48
CA THR A 78 9.97 14.07 -6.17
C THR A 78 9.37 12.72 -5.80
N TYR A 79 10.21 11.71 -5.66
CA TYR A 79 9.82 10.40 -5.13
C TYR A 79 10.11 10.33 -3.64
N GLU A 80 9.10 9.94 -2.85
CA GLU A 80 9.25 9.60 -1.45
C GLU A 80 9.52 8.09 -1.29
N LEU A 81 10.41 7.74 -0.36
CA LEU A 81 10.61 6.37 0.07
C LEU A 81 9.42 5.86 0.87
N VAL A 82 8.90 4.70 0.49
CA VAL A 82 7.84 4.02 1.23
C VAL A 82 8.34 3.64 2.61
N ASN A 83 7.64 4.09 3.64
CA ASN A 83 7.90 3.65 5.00
C ASN A 83 7.19 2.31 5.26
N PRO A 84 7.92 1.20 5.44
CA PRO A 84 7.33 -0.11 5.70
C PRO A 84 6.48 -0.12 6.98
N ALA A 85 6.86 0.68 7.99
CA ALA A 85 6.13 0.78 9.25
C ALA A 85 4.74 1.41 9.08
N LYS A 86 4.50 2.21 8.03
CA LYS A 86 3.18 2.80 7.74
C LYS A 86 2.24 1.85 7.01
N LEU A 87 2.74 0.73 6.48
CA LEU A 87 1.90 -0.22 5.78
C LEU A 87 1.02 -1.02 6.77
N PRO A 88 -0.26 -1.21 6.47
CA PRO A 88 -1.18 -1.89 7.38
C PRO A 88 -1.04 -3.41 7.28
N ILE A 89 -1.02 -4.05 8.45
CA ILE A 89 -1.17 -5.50 8.61
C ILE A 89 -2.63 -5.84 8.30
N LYS A 90 -2.85 -6.81 7.40
CA LYS A 90 -4.19 -7.29 7.02
C LYS A 90 -4.34 -8.74 7.47
N ARG A 91 -5.06 -8.98 8.55
CA ARG A 91 -5.25 -10.35 9.07
C ARG A 91 -6.22 -11.12 8.19
N HIS A 92 -5.96 -12.41 7.99
CA HIS A 92 -6.93 -13.28 7.35
C HIS A 92 -8.14 -13.48 8.28
N ILE A 93 -9.33 -13.19 7.78
CA ILE A 93 -10.58 -13.48 8.46
C ILE A 93 -10.91 -14.95 8.18
N LYS A 94 -10.97 -15.79 9.21
CA LYS A 94 -11.37 -17.20 9.05
C LYS A 94 -12.82 -17.30 8.55
N THR A 95 -13.14 -18.38 7.85
CA THR A 95 -14.55 -18.71 7.57
C THR A 95 -15.12 -19.35 8.82
N LEU A 96 -16.36 -19.01 9.19
CA LEU A 96 -17.07 -19.71 10.27
C LEU A 96 -17.19 -21.20 9.94
N SER A 97 -16.95 -22.06 10.92
CA SER A 97 -16.97 -23.52 10.76
C SER A 97 -18.34 -24.05 10.35
N GLU A 98 -19.40 -23.43 10.86
CA GLU A 98 -20.79 -23.84 10.67
C GLU A 98 -21.36 -23.32 9.35
N ALA A 99 -20.64 -22.41 8.67
CA ALA A 99 -21.15 -21.74 7.47
C ALA A 99 -21.16 -22.68 6.26
N ASN A 100 -22.35 -23.10 5.85
CA ASN A 100 -22.57 -23.90 4.65
C ASN A 100 -22.94 -23.01 3.45
N PRO A 101 -22.15 -22.99 2.35
CA PRO A 101 -22.45 -22.20 1.15
C PRO A 101 -23.76 -22.54 0.44
N TYR A 102 -24.29 -23.75 0.63
CA TYR A 102 -25.51 -24.24 -0.03
C TYR A 102 -26.76 -24.01 0.80
N ASP A 103 -26.61 -23.61 2.06
CA ASP A 103 -27.72 -23.36 2.95
C ASP A 103 -28.09 -21.87 2.93
N ARG A 104 -29.36 -21.60 2.62
CA ARG A 104 -29.91 -20.26 2.45
C ARG A 104 -29.71 -19.37 3.68
N GLN A 105 -29.65 -19.95 4.89
CA GLN A 105 -29.43 -19.18 6.10
C GLN A 105 -28.07 -18.44 6.11
N TRP A 106 -27.07 -18.97 5.39
CA TRP A 106 -25.72 -18.40 5.33
C TRP A 106 -25.50 -17.45 4.14
N ASN A 107 -26.50 -17.25 3.27
CA ASN A 107 -26.37 -16.37 2.09
C ASN A 107 -25.85 -14.98 2.45
N ASN A 108 -26.44 -14.34 3.47
CA ASN A 108 -26.04 -13.00 3.91
C ASN A 108 -24.58 -12.96 4.41
N TYR A 109 -24.12 -14.03 5.08
CA TYR A 109 -22.74 -14.13 5.53
C TYR A 109 -21.76 -14.19 4.36
N PHE A 110 -22.01 -15.03 3.35
CA PHE A 110 -21.15 -15.13 2.16
C PHE A 110 -21.21 -13.87 1.29
N GLU A 111 -22.38 -13.23 1.17
CA GLU A 111 -22.51 -11.93 0.49
C GLU A 111 -21.66 -10.84 1.15
N LYS A 112 -21.74 -10.71 2.48
CA LYS A 112 -20.91 -9.76 3.24
C LYS A 112 -19.42 -10.05 3.05
N ARG A 113 -19.03 -11.32 3.07
CA ARG A 113 -17.64 -11.75 2.87
C ARG A 113 -17.14 -11.45 1.45
N LEU A 114 -17.96 -11.66 0.43
CA LEU A 114 -17.65 -11.29 -0.96
C LEU A 114 -17.48 -9.77 -1.10
N LYS A 115 -18.41 -8.98 -0.53
CA LYS A 115 -18.30 -7.51 -0.51
C LYS A 115 -17.02 -7.04 0.17
N HIS A 116 -16.65 -7.63 1.31
CA HIS A 116 -15.39 -7.30 2.00
C HIS A 116 -14.16 -7.59 1.12
N LYS A 117 -14.11 -8.77 0.48
CA LYS A 117 -13.01 -9.12 -0.43
C LYS A 117 -12.90 -8.15 -1.61
N MET A 118 -14.04 -7.73 -2.19
CA MET A 118 -14.06 -6.72 -3.26
C MET A 118 -13.58 -5.36 -2.78
N TYR A 119 -14.02 -4.93 -1.59
CA TYR A 119 -13.53 -3.67 -1.02
C TYR A 119 -12.01 -3.70 -0.81
N GLU A 120 -11.47 -4.81 -0.33
CA GLU A 120 -10.03 -4.97 -0.13
C GLU A 120 -9.22 -4.96 -1.43
N SER A 121 -9.70 -5.60 -2.51
CA SER A 121 -9.01 -5.58 -3.81
C SER A 121 -9.03 -4.19 -4.43
N LEU A 122 -10.12 -3.44 -4.24
CA LEU A 122 -10.27 -2.08 -4.76
C LEU A 122 -9.65 -1.01 -3.88
N SER A 123 -9.20 -1.35 -2.65
CA SER A 123 -8.73 -0.37 -1.65
C SER A 123 -7.57 0.50 -2.13
N ASP A 124 -6.73 -0.02 -3.02
CA ASP A 124 -5.58 0.71 -3.59
C ASP A 124 -5.98 1.61 -4.78
N ASN A 125 -7.19 1.46 -5.33
CA ASN A 125 -7.71 2.27 -6.45
C ASN A 125 -9.01 3.00 -6.06
N ARG A 126 -8.86 4.23 -5.58
CA ARG A 126 -9.99 5.08 -5.13
C ARG A 126 -11.07 5.27 -6.21
N LYS A 127 -10.70 5.37 -7.48
CA LYS A 127 -11.66 5.53 -8.58
C LYS A 127 -12.55 4.29 -8.69
N LEU A 128 -11.95 3.10 -8.72
CA LEU A 128 -12.70 1.85 -8.82
C LEU A 128 -13.54 1.56 -7.58
N SER A 129 -12.98 1.81 -6.38
CA SER A 129 -13.74 1.70 -5.14
C SER A 129 -15.00 2.58 -5.14
N SER A 130 -14.86 3.83 -5.63
CA SER A 130 -16.01 4.75 -5.76
C SER A 130 -17.05 4.26 -6.77
N ILE A 131 -16.62 3.78 -7.93
CA ILE A 131 -17.53 3.24 -8.97
C ILE A 131 -18.29 2.02 -8.45
N TRP A 132 -17.59 1.06 -7.84
CA TRP A 132 -18.18 -0.15 -7.29
C TRP A 132 -19.23 0.15 -6.21
N ASN A 133 -18.93 1.10 -5.32
CA ASN A 133 -19.86 1.56 -4.28
C ASN A 133 -21.11 2.21 -4.89
N ARG A 134 -20.95 3.08 -5.90
CA ARG A 134 -22.08 3.72 -6.60
C ARG A 134 -22.97 2.69 -7.30
N GLN A 135 -22.37 1.64 -7.85
CA GLN A 135 -23.04 0.52 -8.49
C GLN A 135 -23.61 -0.52 -7.50
N LYS A 136 -23.42 -0.32 -6.19
CA LYS A 136 -23.80 -1.28 -5.13
C LYS A 136 -23.25 -2.70 -5.38
N GLY A 137 -22.09 -2.78 -6.04
CA GLY A 137 -21.44 -4.03 -6.42
C GLY A 137 -22.14 -4.85 -7.51
N LYS A 138 -23.01 -4.24 -8.32
CA LYS A 138 -23.71 -4.91 -9.43
C LYS A 138 -23.40 -4.23 -10.76
N CYS A 139 -23.27 -5.02 -11.83
CA CYS A 139 -23.09 -4.48 -13.17
C CYS A 139 -24.35 -3.71 -13.62
N PRO A 140 -24.21 -2.48 -14.19
CA PRO A 140 -25.37 -1.70 -14.64
C PRO A 140 -26.09 -2.32 -15.84
N ASN A 141 -25.42 -3.17 -16.63
CA ASN A 141 -26.00 -3.82 -17.80
C ASN A 141 -26.73 -5.13 -17.42
N CYS A 142 -26.00 -6.13 -16.90
CA CYS A 142 -26.55 -7.45 -16.62
C CYS A 142 -27.08 -7.65 -15.19
N LYS A 143 -26.93 -6.66 -14.30
CA LYS A 143 -27.36 -6.68 -12.88
C LYS A 143 -26.73 -7.78 -12.01
N GLN A 144 -25.77 -8.54 -12.56
CA GLN A 144 -25.03 -9.57 -11.84
C GLN A 144 -24.03 -8.96 -10.84
N PRO A 145 -23.71 -9.67 -9.74
CA PRO A 145 -22.72 -9.21 -8.79
C PRO A 145 -21.35 -9.15 -9.47
N ILE A 146 -20.64 -8.05 -9.23
CA ILE A 146 -19.25 -7.92 -9.64
C ILE A 146 -18.40 -8.60 -8.57
N THR A 147 -17.63 -9.61 -8.97
CA THR A 147 -16.78 -10.43 -8.09
C THR A 147 -15.32 -10.38 -8.51
N LEU A 148 -14.42 -10.99 -7.73
CA LEU A 148 -12.98 -11.01 -8.04
C LEU A 148 -12.64 -11.77 -9.33
N SER A 149 -13.51 -12.70 -9.74
CA SER A 149 -13.36 -13.48 -10.98
C SER A 149 -14.01 -12.82 -12.19
N THR A 150 -14.72 -11.71 -11.99
CA THR A 150 -15.28 -10.94 -13.10
C THR A 150 -14.20 -9.99 -13.58
N ASP A 151 -13.73 -10.15 -14.81
CA ASP A 151 -12.77 -9.21 -15.39
C ASP A 151 -13.40 -7.81 -15.49
N TRP A 152 -12.61 -6.80 -15.12
CA TRP A 152 -12.96 -5.39 -15.25
C TRP A 152 -12.15 -4.81 -16.42
N ASP A 153 -12.78 -4.67 -17.58
CA ASP A 153 -12.24 -3.80 -18.63
C ASP A 153 -12.55 -2.35 -18.24
N ILE A 154 -11.51 -1.58 -17.89
CA ILE A 154 -11.57 -0.14 -17.58
C ILE A 154 -10.66 0.62 -18.54
#